data_AF-A0A3D9BM40-F1
#
_entry.id   AF-A0A3D9BM40-F1
#
_cell.length_a   1.000
_cell.length_b   1.000
_cell.length_c   1.000
_cell.angle_alpha   90.00
_cell.angle_beta   90.00
_cell.angle_gamma   90.00
#
_symmetry.space_group_name_H-M   'P 1'
#
loop_
_entity.id
_entity.type
_entity.pdbx_description
1 polymer ?
#
loop_
_entity_poly.entity_id
_entity_poly.type
_entity_poly.pdbx_seq_one_letter_code
_entity_poly.pdbx_strand_id
1 'polypeptide(L)'
;MTALTPVHAPDLPGLIERAATKLSGAKSAAEVLEAREAAGLAYDVARRAARLKSAKSAHDDLIAAAHRAQADALEIEAAAKRRLADEYDAAQARGEVASARSDRGNQWTVSEGNGAASAVSLGLSRKSIHDARHLRDAETAEPGLVRRTLDAQLERGEEPTRSALRRAAEARLERSLDRLQRVQDSVRRLDETKTPPPTPEERARQVAVFGTPEDRAICGRIDEIVERIGEQPAPAEAVRRIPPASRHAMDTAPIRRAAAWLSEFSNLFEQEVQHGTDASE
;
A
#
# COMPACT_ATOMS: atom_id res chain seq x y z
N MET A 1 50.10 -40.86 6.13
CA MET A 1 49.66 -39.74 6.99
C MET A 1 48.91 -40.32 8.17
N THR A 2 49.54 -40.38 9.35
CA THR A 2 48.93 -40.92 10.56
C THR A 2 47.82 -39.98 11.00
N ALA A 3 46.57 -40.40 10.87
CA ALA A 3 45.42 -39.63 11.33
C ALA A 3 45.50 -39.50 12.85
N LEU A 4 45.62 -38.27 13.35
CA LEU A 4 45.50 -37.96 14.77
C LEU A 4 44.04 -38.20 15.15
N THR A 5 43.78 -39.35 15.78
CA THR A 5 42.50 -39.63 16.43
C THR A 5 42.16 -38.48 17.39
N PRO A 6 40.95 -37.91 17.34
CA PRO A 6 40.56 -36.84 18.25
C PRO A 6 40.64 -37.36 19.68
N VAL A 7 41.47 -36.72 20.50
CA VAL A 7 41.49 -36.96 21.95
C VAL A 7 40.12 -36.53 22.46
N HIS A 8 39.27 -37.52 22.75
CA HIS A 8 37.96 -37.27 23.33
C HIS A 8 38.19 -36.83 24.77
N ALA A 9 38.18 -35.51 24.99
CA ALA A 9 38.19 -34.96 26.33
C ALA A 9 36.98 -35.54 27.08
N PRO A 10 37.18 -36.18 28.23
CA PRO A 10 36.08 -36.76 28.95
C PRO A 10 35.03 -35.71 29.32
N ASP A 11 33.76 -36.02 29.09
CA ASP A 11 32.66 -35.17 29.51
C ASP A 11 32.56 -35.13 31.05
N LEU A 12 31.93 -34.06 31.57
CA LEU A 12 31.81 -33.85 33.00
C LEU A 12 31.12 -35.01 33.73
N PRO A 13 30.01 -35.58 33.21
CA PRO A 13 29.39 -36.78 33.81
C PRO A 13 30.35 -37.97 33.88
N GLY A 14 31.12 -38.24 32.83
CA GLY A 14 32.09 -39.33 32.84
C GLY A 14 33.24 -39.10 33.84
N LEU A 15 33.66 -37.85 34.09
CA LEU A 15 34.67 -37.54 35.12
C LEU A 15 34.14 -37.85 36.52
N ILE A 16 32.88 -37.50 36.78
CA ILE A 16 32.20 -37.77 38.05
C ILE A 16 32.03 -39.29 38.24
N GLU A 17 31.55 -40.00 37.22
CA GLU A 17 31.33 -41.44 37.26
C GLU A 17 32.65 -42.21 37.51
N ARG A 18 33.74 -41.79 36.87
CA ARG A 18 35.07 -42.36 37.12
C ARG A 18 35.56 -42.11 38.55
N ALA A 19 35.38 -40.90 39.07
CA ALA A 19 35.77 -40.59 40.45
C ALA A 19 34.94 -41.41 41.46
N ALA A 20 33.63 -41.54 41.23
CA ALA A 20 32.73 -42.35 42.04
C ALA A 20 33.09 -43.84 42.00
N THR A 21 33.35 -44.37 40.80
CA THR A 21 33.78 -45.76 40.60
C THR A 21 35.10 -46.03 41.31
N LYS A 22 36.12 -45.15 41.14
CA LYS A 22 37.42 -45.25 41.83
C LYS A 22 37.25 -45.27 43.35
N LEU A 23 36.40 -44.40 43.90
CA LEU A 23 36.15 -44.36 45.34
C LEU A 23 35.48 -45.65 45.83
N SER A 24 34.47 -46.13 45.10
CA SER A 24 33.73 -47.34 45.48
C SER A 24 34.58 -48.62 45.43
N GLY A 25 35.60 -48.65 44.57
CA GLY A 25 36.52 -49.78 44.41
C GLY A 25 37.80 -49.70 45.22
N ALA A 26 38.05 -48.61 45.95
CA ALA A 26 39.30 -48.39 46.68
C ALA A 26 39.45 -49.37 47.87
N LYS A 27 40.58 -50.06 47.93
CA LYS A 27 40.96 -51.02 48.99
C LYS A 27 42.13 -50.52 49.83
N SER A 28 42.73 -49.39 49.45
CA SER A 28 43.88 -48.80 50.12
C SER A 28 43.75 -47.28 50.26
N ALA A 29 44.52 -46.71 51.20
CA ALA A 29 44.58 -45.26 51.38
C ALA A 29 45.10 -44.52 50.13
N ALA A 30 45.98 -45.15 49.35
CA ALA A 30 46.49 -44.57 48.10
C ALA A 30 45.38 -44.43 47.04
N GLU A 31 44.55 -45.46 46.86
CA GLU A 31 43.43 -45.42 45.91
C GLU A 31 42.34 -44.43 46.33
N VAL A 32 42.14 -44.23 47.64
CA VAL A 32 41.25 -43.18 48.15
C VAL A 32 41.78 -41.78 47.80
N LEU A 33 43.10 -41.56 47.91
CA LEU A 33 43.72 -40.30 47.50
C LEU A 33 43.59 -40.07 46.00
N GLU A 34 43.78 -41.10 45.17
CA GLU A 34 43.53 -40.99 43.72
C GLU A 34 42.08 -40.64 43.38
N ALA A 35 41.11 -41.26 44.06
CA ALA A 35 39.70 -40.96 43.86
C ALA A 35 39.38 -39.50 44.24
N ARG A 36 39.99 -38.99 45.32
CA ARG A 36 39.87 -37.58 45.72
C ARG A 36 40.47 -36.63 44.68
N GLU A 37 41.64 -36.94 44.12
CA GLU A 37 42.23 -36.13 43.04
C GLU A 37 41.37 -36.13 41.78
N ALA A 38 40.82 -37.29 41.40
CA ALA A 38 39.90 -37.41 40.27
C ALA A 38 38.62 -36.58 40.49
N ALA A 39 38.05 -36.60 41.70
CA ALA A 39 36.91 -35.76 42.07
C ALA A 39 37.25 -34.26 42.06
N GLY A 40 38.45 -33.88 42.54
CA GLY A 40 38.95 -32.51 42.49
C GLY A 40 39.08 -31.99 41.05
N LEU A 41 39.60 -32.80 40.14
CA LEU A 41 39.65 -32.49 38.71
C LEU A 41 38.24 -32.28 38.13
N ALA A 42 37.29 -33.17 38.44
CA ALA A 42 35.91 -33.04 37.97
C ALA A 42 35.27 -31.72 38.45
N TYR A 43 35.47 -31.36 39.72
CA TYR A 43 35.00 -30.09 40.27
C TYR A 43 35.61 -28.87 39.57
N ASP A 44 36.92 -28.88 39.33
CA ASP A 44 37.61 -27.77 38.68
C ASP A 44 37.18 -27.59 37.22
N VAL A 45 36.96 -28.70 36.50
CA VAL A 45 36.40 -28.67 35.15
C VAL A 45 34.98 -28.12 35.16
N ALA A 46 34.12 -28.58 36.09
CA ALA A 46 32.75 -28.09 36.24
C ALA A 46 32.72 -26.58 36.50
N ARG A 47 33.55 -26.11 37.44
CA ARG A 47 33.65 -24.70 37.83
C ARG A 47 34.11 -23.82 36.68
N ARG A 48 35.11 -24.26 35.90
CA ARG A 48 35.58 -23.52 34.71
C ARG A 48 34.52 -23.49 33.63
N ALA A 49 33.84 -24.61 33.36
CA ALA A 49 32.76 -24.68 32.38
C ALA A 49 31.59 -23.74 32.74
N ALA A 50 31.18 -23.72 34.01
CA ALA A 50 30.15 -22.81 34.50
C ALA A 50 30.54 -21.34 34.34
N ARG A 51 31.77 -20.97 34.71
CA ARG A 51 32.28 -19.59 34.53
C ARG A 51 32.33 -19.18 33.07
N LEU A 52 32.77 -20.07 32.18
CA LEU A 52 32.79 -19.79 30.74
C LEU A 52 31.38 -19.59 30.19
N LYS A 53 30.43 -20.44 30.59
CA LYS A 53 29.02 -20.29 30.21
C LYS A 53 28.45 -18.96 30.70
N SER A 54 28.68 -18.59 31.95
CA SER A 54 28.22 -17.31 32.51
C SER A 54 28.85 -16.13 31.79
N ALA A 55 30.15 -16.18 31.48
CA ALA A 55 30.83 -15.11 30.73
C ALA A 55 30.28 -14.97 29.31
N LYS A 56 30.02 -16.09 28.62
CA LYS A 56 29.40 -16.08 27.29
C LYS A 56 27.99 -15.51 27.34
N SER A 57 27.15 -15.96 28.27
CA SER A 57 25.78 -15.43 28.44
C SER A 57 25.80 -13.93 28.68
N ALA A 58 26.65 -13.45 29.59
CA ALA A 58 26.77 -12.03 29.87
C ALA A 58 27.24 -11.23 28.64
N HIS A 59 28.14 -11.79 27.83
CA HIS A 59 28.57 -11.18 26.58
C HIS A 59 27.42 -11.10 25.56
N ASP A 60 26.70 -12.20 25.36
CA ASP A 60 25.55 -12.26 24.45
C ASP A 60 24.43 -11.29 24.89
N ASP A 61 24.18 -11.18 26.20
CA ASP A 61 23.20 -10.24 26.76
C ASP A 61 23.61 -8.77 26.51
N LEU A 62 24.89 -8.45 26.66
CA LEU A 62 25.43 -7.10 26.38
C LEU A 62 25.33 -6.75 24.90
N ILE A 63 25.65 -7.70 24.00
CA ILE A 63 25.49 -7.51 22.55
C ILE A 63 24.03 -7.27 22.21
N ALA A 64 23.11 -8.09 22.73
CA ALA A 64 21.69 -7.93 22.47
C ALA A 64 21.16 -6.59 22.99
N ALA A 65 21.61 -6.14 24.16
CA ALA A 65 21.25 -4.83 24.70
C ALA A 65 21.79 -3.68 23.83
N ALA A 66 23.03 -3.78 23.36
CA ALA A 66 23.62 -2.79 22.46
C ALA A 66 22.87 -2.71 21.12
N HIS A 67 22.54 -3.86 20.52
CA HIS A 67 21.76 -3.91 19.29
C HIS A 67 20.37 -3.29 19.46
N ARG A 68 19.66 -3.57 20.58
CA ARG A 68 18.37 -2.91 20.86
C ARG A 68 18.52 -1.39 20.98
N ALA A 69 19.51 -0.91 21.72
CA ALA A 69 19.76 0.53 21.85
C ALA A 69 20.08 1.19 20.50
N GLN A 70 20.84 0.50 19.64
CA GLN A 70 21.09 0.96 18.27
C GLN A 70 19.81 1.01 17.43
N ALA A 71 18.94 0.00 17.53
CA ALA A 71 17.65 0.00 16.85
C ALA A 71 16.77 1.18 17.30
N ASP A 72 16.63 1.40 18.61
CA ASP A 72 15.86 2.52 19.17
C ASP A 72 16.39 3.87 18.66
N ALA A 73 17.72 4.03 18.65
CA ALA A 73 18.36 5.24 18.13
C ALA A 73 18.09 5.43 16.63
N LEU A 74 18.12 4.35 15.84
CA LEU A 74 17.81 4.39 14.40
C LEU A 74 16.34 4.68 14.13
N GLU A 75 15.42 4.21 14.97
CA GLU A 75 14.00 4.54 14.86
C GLU A 75 13.75 6.04 15.11
N ILE A 76 14.38 6.61 16.13
CA ILE A 76 14.35 8.06 16.39
C ILE A 76 14.98 8.84 15.23
N GLU A 77 16.15 8.39 14.73
CA GLU A 77 16.82 9.01 13.58
C GLU A 77 15.92 8.99 12.34
N ALA A 78 15.25 7.86 12.08
CA ALA A 78 14.31 7.72 10.98
C ALA A 78 13.11 8.67 11.12
N ALA A 79 12.51 8.75 12.31
CA ALA A 79 11.42 9.68 12.59
C ALA A 79 11.85 11.15 12.39
N ALA A 80 13.06 11.51 12.84
CA ALA A 80 13.63 12.83 12.64
C ALA A 80 13.83 13.16 11.15
N LYS A 81 14.36 12.22 10.36
CA LYS A 81 14.51 12.38 8.90
C LYS A 81 13.16 12.58 8.21
N ARG A 82 12.14 11.81 8.60
CA ARG A 82 10.79 11.97 8.03
C ARG A 82 10.26 13.38 8.27
N ARG A 83 10.34 13.86 9.52
CA ARG A 83 9.92 15.20 9.89
C ARG A 83 10.74 16.29 9.19
N LEU A 84 12.04 16.07 9.01
CA LEU A 84 12.90 16.96 8.22
C LEU A 84 12.42 17.06 6.77
N ALA A 85 12.08 15.94 6.13
CA ALA A 85 11.58 15.94 4.76
C ALA A 85 10.25 16.70 4.64
N ASP A 86 9.33 16.50 5.59
CA ASP A 86 8.05 17.19 5.64
C ASP A 86 8.21 18.70 5.81
N GLU A 87 9.02 19.14 6.78
CA GLU A 87 9.23 20.57 7.01
C GLU A 87 9.98 21.22 5.84
N TYR A 88 10.96 20.52 5.27
CA TYR A 88 11.72 21.04 4.14
C TYR A 88 10.82 21.21 2.89
N ASP A 89 9.96 20.24 2.59
CA ASP A 89 9.02 20.32 1.48
C ASP A 89 7.95 21.40 1.74
N ALA A 90 7.49 21.55 2.99
CA ALA A 90 6.59 22.63 3.38
C ALA A 90 7.23 24.01 3.23
N ALA A 91 8.49 24.17 3.63
CA ALA A 91 9.25 25.41 3.45
C ALA A 91 9.49 25.73 1.97
N GLN A 92 9.69 24.70 1.12
CA GLN A 92 9.73 24.88 -0.34
C GLN A 92 8.37 25.33 -0.89
N ALA A 93 7.26 24.79 -0.40
CA ALA A 93 5.92 25.20 -0.82
C ALA A 93 5.59 26.64 -0.41
N ARG A 94 6.10 27.10 0.75
CA ARG A 94 6.00 28.50 1.22
C ARG A 94 6.92 29.46 0.46
N GLY A 95 7.88 28.96 -0.31
CA GLY A 95 8.89 29.76 -1.00
C GLY A 95 10.04 30.24 -0.11
N GLU A 96 10.12 29.75 1.14
CA GLU A 96 11.20 30.08 2.08
C GLU A 96 12.52 29.39 1.70
N VAL A 97 12.42 28.25 1.01
CA VAL A 97 13.55 27.45 0.55
C VAL A 97 13.53 27.33 -0.96
N ALA A 98 14.69 27.47 -1.60
CA ALA A 98 14.82 27.35 -3.05
C ALA A 98 14.31 25.99 -3.55
N SER A 99 13.52 26.00 -4.63
CA SER A 99 13.00 24.79 -5.27
C SER A 99 13.56 24.66 -6.68
N ALA A 100 13.67 23.44 -7.20
CA ALA A 100 14.18 23.21 -8.56
C ALA A 100 13.31 23.86 -9.66
N ARG A 101 12.10 24.34 -9.32
CA ARG A 101 11.18 25.03 -10.22
C ARG A 101 11.40 26.55 -10.24
N SER A 102 12.01 27.15 -9.21
CA SER A 102 12.35 28.58 -9.21
C SER A 102 13.56 28.90 -10.09
N ASP A 103 14.44 27.92 -10.34
CA ASP A 103 15.71 28.14 -11.07
C ASP A 103 15.65 27.89 -12.58
N ARG A 104 14.59 27.26 -13.13
CA ARG A 104 14.52 26.88 -14.56
C ARG A 104 13.97 27.96 -15.50
N GLY A 105 13.99 29.23 -15.11
CA GLY A 105 13.49 30.31 -15.96
C GLY A 105 13.97 31.73 -15.67
N ASN A 106 14.67 32.01 -14.57
CA ASN A 106 15.12 33.38 -14.27
C ASN A 106 16.64 33.44 -14.15
N GLN A 107 17.29 33.75 -15.27
CA GLN A 107 18.68 34.20 -15.35
C GLN A 107 18.93 35.57 -14.67
N TRP A 108 17.95 36.07 -13.88
CA TRP A 108 17.88 37.43 -13.36
C TRP A 108 17.57 37.50 -11.86
N THR A 109 17.95 36.51 -11.07
CA THR A 109 17.92 36.66 -9.60
C THR A 109 19.22 37.30 -9.13
N VAL A 110 19.41 38.58 -9.43
CA VAL A 110 20.34 39.45 -8.71
C VAL A 110 19.51 40.60 -8.16
N SER A 111 19.28 40.61 -6.85
CA SER A 111 19.26 41.80 -6.00
C SER A 111 19.13 41.37 -4.53
N GLU A 112 20.22 41.59 -3.79
CA GLU A 112 20.32 41.87 -2.37
C GLU A 112 19.15 41.43 -1.44
N GLY A 113 19.46 40.49 -0.53
CA GLY A 113 18.79 40.36 0.77
C GLY A 113 17.53 39.48 0.86
N ASN A 114 16.85 39.16 -0.25
CA ASN A 114 15.54 38.47 -0.23
C ASN A 114 15.49 37.16 -1.05
N GLY A 115 16.61 36.45 -1.19
CA GLY A 115 16.64 35.13 -1.83
C GLY A 115 16.15 34.02 -0.89
N ALA A 116 15.32 33.09 -1.40
CA ALA A 116 14.95 31.89 -0.65
C ALA A 116 16.20 31.14 -0.17
N ALA A 117 16.18 30.63 1.06
CA ALA A 117 17.32 29.95 1.63
C ALA A 117 17.68 28.70 0.82
N SER A 118 18.97 28.51 0.55
CA SER A 118 19.46 27.28 -0.09
C SER A 118 19.63 26.16 0.94
N ALA A 119 19.66 24.89 0.49
CA ALA A 119 19.99 23.76 1.37
C ALA A 119 21.34 23.94 2.08
N VAL A 120 22.33 24.51 1.38
CA VAL A 120 23.68 24.74 1.90
C VAL A 120 23.68 25.78 3.00
N SER A 121 22.93 26.88 2.84
CA SER A 121 22.79 27.91 3.89
C SER A 121 22.08 27.40 5.14
N LEU A 122 21.29 26.33 5.03
CA LEU A 122 20.67 25.65 6.18
C LEU A 122 21.57 24.55 6.79
N GLY A 123 22.81 24.39 6.31
CA GLY A 123 23.72 23.34 6.78
C GLY A 123 23.31 21.93 6.35
N LEU A 124 22.40 21.80 5.38
CA LEU A 124 21.87 20.53 4.92
C LEU A 124 22.50 20.10 3.60
N SER A 125 22.87 18.82 3.52
CA SER A 125 23.29 18.22 2.26
C SER A 125 22.08 17.88 1.40
N ARG A 126 22.19 18.09 0.08
CA ARG A 126 21.18 17.58 -0.87
C ARG A 126 20.97 16.08 -0.73
N LYS A 127 22.03 15.33 -0.43
CA LYS A 127 21.97 13.89 -0.20
C LYS A 127 21.16 13.55 1.06
N SER A 128 21.34 14.29 2.16
CA SER A 128 20.58 14.01 3.39
C SER A 128 19.10 14.34 3.24
N ILE A 129 18.76 15.38 2.46
CA ILE A 129 17.36 15.70 2.12
C ILE A 129 16.76 14.59 1.24
N HIS A 130 17.49 14.13 0.24
CA HIS A 130 17.06 13.04 -0.64
C HIS A 130 16.84 11.73 0.13
N ASP A 131 17.82 11.32 0.94
CA ASP A 131 17.73 10.11 1.77
C ASP A 131 16.54 10.24 2.76
N ALA A 132 16.30 11.42 3.32
CA ALA A 132 15.15 11.69 4.20
C ALA A 132 13.80 11.57 3.48
N ARG A 133 13.67 12.14 2.27
CA ARG A 133 12.47 12.01 1.43
C ARG A 133 12.21 10.55 1.06
N HIS A 134 13.23 9.82 0.62
CA HIS A 134 13.09 8.39 0.30
C HIS A 134 12.57 7.58 1.50
N LEU A 135 13.13 7.81 2.68
CA LEU A 135 12.69 7.11 3.89
C LEU A 135 11.25 7.48 4.26
N ARG A 136 10.86 8.75 4.16
CA ARG A 136 9.49 9.21 4.38
C ARG A 136 8.51 8.60 3.40
N ASP A 137 8.81 8.65 2.11
CA ASP A 137 7.91 8.21 1.06
C ASP A 137 7.73 6.69 1.14
N ALA A 138 8.80 5.94 1.47
CA ALA A 138 8.72 4.51 1.73
C ALA A 138 7.84 4.18 2.95
N GLU A 139 8.02 4.88 4.08
CA GLU A 139 7.20 4.68 5.29
C GLU A 139 5.74 5.11 5.09
N THR A 140 5.49 6.13 4.28
CA THR A 140 4.14 6.57 3.90
C THR A 140 3.46 5.52 3.02
N ALA A 141 4.21 4.92 2.09
CA ALA A 141 3.73 3.87 1.21
C ALA A 141 3.60 2.50 1.91
N GLU A 142 4.33 2.26 3.00
CA GLU A 142 4.26 1.05 3.81
C GLU A 142 4.49 1.38 5.30
N PRO A 143 3.44 1.73 6.04
CA PRO A 143 3.55 2.06 7.46
C PRO A 143 4.20 0.93 8.28
N GLY A 144 5.11 1.29 9.19
CA GLY A 144 5.87 0.39 10.04
C GLY A 144 7.07 -0.28 9.35
N LEU A 145 7.48 0.16 8.16
CA LEU A 145 8.62 -0.42 7.43
C LEU A 145 9.92 -0.29 8.23
N VAL A 146 10.18 0.87 8.83
CA VAL A 146 11.38 1.09 9.65
C VAL A 146 11.41 0.10 10.82
N ARG A 147 10.34 0.06 11.62
CA ARG A 147 10.26 -0.80 12.80
C ARG A 147 10.40 -2.28 12.44
N ARG A 148 9.63 -2.76 11.45
CA ARG A 148 9.74 -4.16 10.99
C ARG A 148 11.14 -4.51 10.48
N THR A 149 11.81 -3.58 9.80
CA THR A 149 13.18 -3.82 9.31
C THR A 149 14.15 -3.99 10.48
N LEU A 150 14.07 -3.13 11.49
CA LEU A 150 14.92 -3.20 12.68
C LEU A 150 14.62 -4.46 13.51
N ASP A 151 13.35 -4.74 13.78
CA ASP A 151 12.91 -5.94 14.51
C ASP A 151 13.43 -7.21 13.82
N ALA A 152 13.34 -7.29 12.49
CA ALA A 152 13.85 -8.43 11.73
C ALA A 152 15.38 -8.57 11.82
N GLN A 153 16.15 -7.50 11.98
CA GLN A 153 17.60 -7.58 12.22
C GLN A 153 17.88 -8.09 13.64
N LEU A 154 17.15 -7.58 14.64
CA LEU A 154 17.27 -8.01 16.03
C LEU A 154 16.93 -9.49 16.21
N GLU A 155 15.88 -9.98 15.55
CA GLU A 155 15.48 -11.39 15.56
C GLU A 155 16.57 -12.31 14.99
N ARG A 156 17.34 -11.84 14.00
CA ARG A 156 18.49 -12.57 13.44
C ARG A 156 19.77 -12.42 14.27
N GLY A 157 19.76 -11.60 15.33
CA GLY A 157 20.95 -11.25 16.09
C GLY A 157 21.94 -10.38 15.31
N GLU A 158 21.51 -9.78 14.20
CA GLU A 158 22.33 -8.89 13.38
C GLU A 158 22.37 -7.48 13.96
N GLU A 159 23.48 -6.78 13.76
CA GLU A 159 23.58 -5.37 14.13
C GLU A 159 22.61 -4.53 13.28
N PRO A 160 21.75 -3.70 13.89
CA PRO A 160 20.90 -2.78 13.17
C PRO A 160 21.72 -1.70 12.44
N THR A 161 21.45 -1.45 11.16
CA THR A 161 22.26 -0.50 10.38
C THR A 161 21.43 0.47 9.54
N ARG A 162 21.98 1.68 9.37
CA ARG A 162 21.44 2.71 8.47
C ARG A 162 21.32 2.21 7.02
N SER A 163 22.27 1.40 6.57
CA SER A 163 22.30 0.86 5.21
C SER A 163 21.18 -0.16 4.98
N ALA A 164 20.86 -0.99 5.98
CA ALA A 164 19.73 -1.90 5.90
C ALA A 164 18.40 -1.14 5.77
N LEU A 165 18.18 -0.10 6.58
CA LEU A 165 17.01 0.76 6.46
C LEU A 165 16.91 1.43 5.10
N ARG A 166 18.02 1.97 4.60
CA ARG A 166 18.08 2.61 3.29
C ARG A 166 17.71 1.63 2.17
N ARG A 167 18.29 0.43 2.17
CA ARG A 167 17.95 -0.62 1.17
C ARG A 167 16.49 -1.04 1.25
N ALA A 168 15.94 -1.18 2.45
CA ALA A 168 14.53 -1.51 2.64
C ALA A 168 13.61 -0.43 2.05
N ALA A 169 13.93 0.85 2.29
CA ALA A 169 13.20 1.97 1.72
C ALA A 169 13.32 2.02 0.18
N GLU A 170 14.53 1.89 -0.37
CA GLU A 170 14.79 1.85 -1.82
C GLU A 170 14.02 0.70 -2.49
N ALA A 171 14.12 -0.53 -1.96
CA ALA A 171 13.39 -1.68 -2.48
C ALA A 171 11.87 -1.52 -2.38
N ARG A 172 11.35 -0.76 -1.41
CA ARG A 172 9.92 -0.45 -1.33
C ARG A 172 9.49 0.52 -2.43
N LEU A 173 10.29 1.55 -2.69
CA LEU A 173 10.01 2.53 -3.73
C LEU A 173 10.10 1.91 -5.13
N GLU A 174 11.11 1.09 -5.38
CA GLU A 174 11.26 0.33 -6.64
C GLU A 174 10.03 -0.54 -6.91
N ARG A 175 9.56 -1.31 -5.93
CA ARG A 175 8.31 -2.09 -6.06
C ARG A 175 7.07 -1.22 -6.35
N SER A 176 7.02 0.01 -5.83
CA SER A 176 5.96 0.97 -6.17
C SER A 176 6.04 1.39 -7.63
N LEU A 177 7.25 1.73 -8.11
CA LEU A 177 7.48 2.15 -9.50
C LEU A 177 7.14 1.02 -10.49
N ASP A 178 7.59 -0.20 -10.22
CA ASP A 178 7.27 -1.37 -11.07
C ASP A 178 5.77 -1.64 -11.15
N ARG A 179 5.04 -1.39 -10.06
CA ARG A 179 3.58 -1.51 -10.05
C ARG A 179 2.95 -0.43 -10.92
N LEU A 180 3.39 0.82 -10.80
CA LEU A 180 2.89 1.93 -11.62
C LEU A 180 3.17 1.70 -13.11
N GLN A 181 4.37 1.24 -13.45
CA GLN A 181 4.74 0.94 -14.83
C GLN A 181 3.84 -0.17 -15.40
N ARG A 182 3.59 -1.25 -14.65
CA ARG A 182 2.65 -2.29 -15.07
C ARG A 182 1.23 -1.77 -15.29
N VAL A 183 0.77 -0.85 -14.43
CA VAL A 183 -0.55 -0.21 -14.61
C VAL A 183 -0.56 0.66 -15.87
N GLN A 184 0.49 1.46 -16.11
CA GLN A 184 0.61 2.27 -17.32
C GLN A 184 0.64 1.42 -18.58
N ASP A 185 1.41 0.33 -18.59
CA ASP A 185 1.46 -0.60 -19.71
C ASP A 185 0.09 -1.26 -19.94
N SER A 186 -0.63 -1.59 -18.86
CA SER A 186 -1.99 -2.11 -18.97
C SER A 186 -2.96 -1.09 -19.59
N VAL A 187 -2.91 0.17 -19.16
CA VAL A 187 -3.73 1.25 -19.73
C VAL A 187 -3.40 1.42 -21.21
N ARG A 188 -2.12 1.46 -21.57
CA ARG A 188 -1.69 1.56 -22.96
C ARG A 188 -2.22 0.42 -23.83
N ARG A 189 -2.17 -0.83 -23.33
CA ARG A 189 -2.74 -1.98 -24.06
C ARG A 189 -4.25 -1.89 -24.21
N LEU A 190 -4.94 -1.38 -23.20
CA LEU A 190 -6.38 -1.13 -23.29
C LEU A 190 -6.70 -0.05 -24.32
N ASP A 191 -5.90 1.02 -24.38
CA ASP A 191 -6.03 2.05 -25.40
C ASP A 191 -5.73 1.52 -26.81
N GLU A 192 -4.74 0.62 -26.96
CA GLU A 192 -4.42 -0.05 -28.23
C GLU A 192 -5.52 -1.03 -28.69
N THR A 193 -6.26 -1.63 -27.76
CA THR A 193 -7.37 -2.57 -28.05
C THR A 193 -8.73 -1.89 -28.09
N LYS A 194 -8.81 -0.61 -27.71
CA LYS A 194 -10.03 0.19 -27.78
C LYS A 194 -10.44 0.34 -29.24
N THR A 195 -11.65 -0.11 -29.56
CA THR A 195 -12.24 0.10 -30.89
C THR A 195 -12.20 1.60 -31.21
N PRO A 196 -11.69 2.01 -32.40
CA PRO A 196 -11.70 3.41 -32.78
C PRO A 196 -13.13 3.95 -32.71
N PRO A 197 -13.31 5.22 -32.31
CA PRO A 197 -14.63 5.83 -32.33
C PRO A 197 -15.22 5.69 -33.74
N PRO A 198 -16.52 5.36 -33.87
CA PRO A 198 -17.11 5.10 -35.17
C PRO A 198 -16.86 6.29 -36.10
N THR A 199 -16.52 5.97 -37.34
CA THR A 199 -16.36 6.97 -38.40
C THR A 199 -17.66 7.76 -38.57
N PRO A 200 -17.61 8.98 -39.13
CA PRO A 200 -18.83 9.74 -39.44
C PRO A 200 -19.84 8.93 -40.26
N GLU A 201 -19.37 8.09 -41.19
CA GLU A 201 -20.22 7.21 -42.00
C GLU A 201 -20.86 6.08 -41.17
N GLU A 202 -20.10 5.43 -40.29
CA GLU A 202 -20.67 4.42 -39.37
C GLU A 202 -21.65 5.03 -38.38
N ARG A 203 -21.39 6.25 -37.90
CA ARG A 203 -22.35 7.02 -37.09
C ARG A 203 -23.61 7.34 -37.89
N ALA A 204 -23.48 7.78 -39.13
CA ALA A 204 -24.64 8.03 -39.99
C ALA A 204 -25.45 6.74 -40.24
N ARG A 205 -24.79 5.60 -40.47
CA ARG A 205 -25.45 4.28 -40.56
C ARG A 205 -26.14 3.88 -39.27
N GLN A 206 -25.50 4.10 -38.12
CA GLN A 206 -26.12 3.84 -36.81
C GLN A 206 -27.35 4.71 -36.57
N VAL A 207 -27.27 6.00 -36.89
CA VAL A 207 -28.42 6.91 -36.80
C VAL A 207 -29.53 6.51 -37.78
N ALA A 208 -29.18 6.07 -39.00
CA ALA A 208 -30.18 5.59 -39.96
C ALA A 208 -30.88 4.30 -39.51
N VAL A 209 -30.19 3.40 -38.78
CA VAL A 209 -30.75 2.13 -38.32
C VAL A 209 -31.46 2.24 -36.97
N PHE A 210 -30.88 2.98 -36.03
CA PHE A 210 -31.32 3.01 -34.63
C PHE A 210 -31.91 4.37 -34.21
N GLY A 211 -31.94 5.34 -35.10
CA GLY A 211 -32.31 6.72 -34.77
C GLY A 211 -31.24 7.45 -33.94
N THR A 212 -31.47 8.73 -33.75
CA THR A 212 -30.72 9.55 -32.80
C THR A 212 -31.08 9.17 -31.35
N PRO A 213 -30.26 9.56 -30.36
CA PRO A 213 -30.67 9.49 -28.96
C PRO A 213 -32.02 10.15 -28.69
N GLU A 214 -32.31 11.27 -29.35
CA GLU A 214 -33.56 12.02 -29.27
C GLU A 214 -34.74 11.20 -29.82
N ASP A 215 -34.56 10.51 -30.96
CA ASP A 215 -35.58 9.64 -31.57
C ASP A 215 -35.93 8.48 -30.64
N ARG A 216 -34.92 7.81 -30.08
CA ARG A 216 -35.13 6.74 -29.11
C ARG A 216 -35.79 7.23 -27.83
N ALA A 217 -35.52 8.47 -27.42
CA ALA A 217 -36.17 9.09 -26.28
C ALA A 217 -37.66 9.39 -26.56
N ILE A 218 -38.07 9.62 -27.81
CA ILE A 218 -39.49 9.73 -28.17
C ILE A 218 -40.19 8.39 -27.88
N CYS A 219 -39.65 7.28 -28.40
CA CYS A 219 -40.22 5.94 -28.14
C CYS A 219 -40.29 5.64 -26.64
N GLY A 220 -39.19 5.87 -25.90
CA GLY A 220 -39.17 5.62 -24.46
C GLY A 220 -40.20 6.44 -23.67
N ARG A 221 -40.46 7.69 -24.06
CA ARG A 221 -41.51 8.50 -23.41
C ARG A 221 -42.91 7.99 -23.72
N ILE A 222 -43.16 7.49 -24.93
CA ILE A 222 -44.46 6.93 -25.31
C ILE A 222 -44.72 5.64 -24.53
N ASP A 223 -43.73 4.76 -24.43
CA ASP A 223 -43.80 3.53 -23.63
C ASP A 223 -44.11 3.85 -22.16
N GLU A 224 -43.43 4.84 -21.58
CA GLU A 224 -43.71 5.29 -20.21
C GLU A 224 -45.15 5.79 -20.05
N ILE A 225 -45.65 6.60 -20.98
CA ILE A 225 -47.04 7.09 -20.94
C ILE A 225 -48.03 5.92 -20.99
N VAL A 226 -47.80 4.95 -21.88
CA VAL A 226 -48.66 3.76 -22.02
C VAL A 226 -48.65 2.94 -20.73
N GLU A 227 -47.48 2.69 -20.16
CA GLU A 227 -47.33 1.97 -18.89
C GLU A 227 -48.07 2.70 -17.76
N ARG A 228 -47.83 4.01 -17.60
CA ARG A 228 -48.45 4.84 -16.55
C ARG A 228 -49.96 4.92 -16.66
N ILE A 229 -50.51 4.97 -17.88
CA ILE A 229 -51.95 4.94 -18.13
C ILE A 229 -52.50 3.53 -17.83
N GLY A 230 -51.79 2.48 -18.22
CA GLY A 230 -52.15 1.09 -17.94
C GLY A 230 -52.20 0.74 -16.45
N GLU A 231 -51.37 1.41 -15.62
CA GLU A 231 -51.40 1.31 -14.15
C GLU A 231 -52.64 1.95 -13.50
N GLN A 232 -53.40 2.79 -14.22
CA GLN A 232 -54.55 3.50 -13.64
C GLN A 232 -55.80 2.62 -13.55
N PRO A 233 -56.66 2.82 -12.52
CA PRO A 233 -57.99 2.21 -12.50
C PRO A 233 -58.86 2.78 -13.63
N ALA A 234 -59.97 2.10 -13.93
CA ALA A 234 -60.90 2.54 -14.97
C ALA A 234 -61.30 4.03 -14.79
N PRO A 235 -61.50 4.83 -15.86
CA PRO A 235 -61.64 6.28 -15.75
C PRO A 235 -62.72 6.76 -14.77
N ALA A 236 -63.87 6.08 -14.73
CA ALA A 236 -64.95 6.40 -13.77
C ALA A 236 -64.53 6.19 -12.31
N GLU A 237 -63.68 5.20 -12.05
CA GLU A 237 -63.11 4.95 -10.74
C GLU A 237 -62.00 5.95 -10.40
N ALA A 238 -61.11 6.26 -11.34
CA ALA A 238 -60.08 7.29 -11.16
C ALA A 238 -60.70 8.65 -10.76
N VAL A 239 -61.76 9.08 -11.46
CA VAL A 239 -62.48 10.34 -11.14
C VAL A 239 -63.11 10.32 -9.74
N ARG A 240 -63.62 9.16 -9.30
CA ARG A 240 -64.18 9.00 -7.95
C ARG A 240 -63.10 9.08 -6.87
N ARG A 241 -61.90 8.56 -7.14
CA ARG A 241 -60.77 8.56 -6.20
C ARG A 241 -60.11 9.94 -6.04
N ILE A 242 -60.30 10.86 -6.98
CA ILE A 242 -59.75 12.22 -6.89
C ILE A 242 -60.59 13.09 -5.93
N PRO A 243 -60.00 13.64 -4.84
CA PRO A 243 -60.71 14.47 -3.88
C PRO A 243 -61.36 15.70 -4.52
N PRO A 244 -62.58 16.10 -4.10
CA PRO A 244 -63.27 17.27 -4.67
C PRO A 244 -62.45 18.56 -4.66
N ALA A 245 -61.65 18.79 -3.62
CA ALA A 245 -60.78 19.96 -3.49
C ALA A 245 -59.70 20.03 -4.59
N SER A 246 -59.26 18.89 -5.13
CA SER A 246 -58.24 18.83 -6.19
C SER A 246 -58.83 18.96 -7.59
N ARG A 247 -60.16 18.84 -7.76
CA ARG A 247 -60.81 18.86 -9.08
C ARG A 247 -60.69 20.21 -9.78
N HIS A 248 -60.65 21.30 -9.01
CA HIS A 248 -60.49 22.66 -9.55
C HIS A 248 -59.05 22.96 -10.01
N ALA A 249 -58.07 22.17 -9.57
CA ALA A 249 -56.67 22.33 -9.96
C ALA A 249 -56.31 21.54 -11.23
N MET A 250 -57.18 20.63 -11.68
CA MET A 250 -56.94 19.82 -12.87
C MET A 250 -57.49 20.52 -14.12
N ASP A 251 -56.59 21.07 -14.93
CA ASP A 251 -56.94 21.53 -16.27
C ASP A 251 -57.11 20.33 -17.22
N THR A 252 -58.28 20.23 -17.83
CA THR A 252 -58.59 19.15 -18.78
C THR A 252 -58.09 19.44 -20.20
N ALA A 253 -57.74 20.69 -20.52
CA ALA A 253 -57.26 21.05 -21.85
C ALA A 253 -55.92 20.37 -22.21
N PRO A 254 -54.89 20.32 -21.34
CA PRO A 254 -53.67 19.54 -21.57
C PRO A 254 -53.95 18.05 -21.80
N ILE A 255 -54.89 17.47 -21.03
CA ILE A 255 -55.26 16.06 -21.15
C ILE A 255 -55.85 15.78 -22.54
N ARG A 256 -56.77 16.62 -23.00
CA ARG A 256 -57.37 16.48 -24.34
C ARG A 256 -56.35 16.67 -25.45
N ARG A 257 -55.41 17.62 -25.31
CA ARG A 257 -54.32 17.82 -26.29
C ARG A 257 -53.40 16.61 -26.36
N ALA A 258 -53.02 16.04 -25.20
CA ALA A 258 -52.19 14.83 -25.16
C ALA A 258 -52.91 13.63 -25.80
N ALA A 259 -54.21 13.44 -25.52
CA ALA A 259 -55.00 12.37 -26.12
C ALA A 259 -55.11 12.51 -27.65
N ALA A 260 -55.32 13.75 -28.14
CA ALA A 260 -55.33 14.04 -29.58
C ALA A 260 -53.99 13.72 -30.24
N TRP A 261 -52.88 14.17 -29.64
CA TRP A 261 -51.54 13.91 -30.15
C TRP A 261 -51.21 12.41 -30.19
N LEU A 262 -51.54 11.65 -29.13
CA LEU A 262 -51.30 10.21 -29.10
C LEU A 262 -52.13 9.45 -30.15
N SER A 263 -53.37 9.90 -30.40
CA SER A 263 -54.24 9.31 -31.41
C SER A 263 -53.71 9.59 -32.82
N GLU A 264 -53.32 10.84 -33.08
CA GLU A 264 -52.71 11.25 -34.34
C GLU A 264 -51.39 10.52 -34.59
N PHE A 265 -50.52 10.46 -33.58
CA PHE A 265 -49.27 9.69 -33.63
C PHE A 265 -49.52 8.22 -33.95
N SER A 266 -50.45 7.56 -33.25
CA SER A 266 -50.76 6.12 -33.48
C SER A 266 -51.21 5.89 -34.92
N ASN A 267 -52.08 6.75 -35.45
CA ASN A 267 -52.57 6.64 -36.82
C ASN A 267 -51.45 6.83 -37.85
N LEU A 268 -50.63 7.87 -37.68
CA LEU A 268 -49.49 8.13 -38.59
C LEU A 268 -48.47 7.00 -38.50
N PHE A 269 -48.15 6.52 -37.31
CA PHE A 269 -47.20 5.43 -37.12
C PHE A 269 -47.69 4.11 -37.74
N GLU A 270 -48.98 3.78 -37.61
CA GLU A 270 -49.56 2.61 -38.28
C GLU A 270 -49.53 2.73 -39.80
N GLN A 271 -49.79 3.92 -40.35
CA GLN A 271 -49.69 4.19 -41.79
C GLN A 271 -48.25 4.00 -42.28
N GLU A 272 -47.27 4.55 -41.57
CA GLU A 272 -45.85 4.41 -41.88
C GLU A 272 -45.38 2.95 -41.83
N VAL A 273 -45.82 2.18 -40.84
CA VAL A 273 -45.48 0.75 -40.72
C VAL A 273 -46.12 -0.08 -41.84
N GLN A 274 -47.33 0.28 -42.31
CA GLN A 274 -48.04 -0.46 -43.36
C GLN A 274 -47.59 -0.11 -44.78
N HIS A 275 -47.18 1.13 -45.02
CA HIS A 275 -46.90 1.66 -46.36
C HIS A 275 -45.41 1.97 -46.61
N GLY A 276 -44.56 1.89 -45.58
CA GLY A 276 -43.16 2.32 -45.63
C GLY A 276 -43.03 3.84 -45.48
N THR A 277 -41.82 4.30 -45.12
CA THR A 277 -41.44 5.68 -44.76
C THR A 277 -41.78 6.80 -45.74
N ASP A 278 -42.36 6.47 -46.91
CA ASP A 278 -42.75 7.41 -47.97
C ASP A 278 -44.25 7.76 -47.92
N ALA A 279 -44.98 7.35 -46.86
CA ALA A 279 -46.43 7.46 -46.78
C ALA A 279 -46.95 8.77 -46.16
N SER A 280 -46.12 9.53 -45.45
CA SER A 280 -46.53 10.77 -44.76
C SER A 280 -45.89 12.07 -45.28
N GLU A 281 -45.38 12.10 -46.52
CA GLU A 281 -45.02 13.37 -47.20
C GLU A 281 -46.24 14.11 -47.77
#